data_AF-A0A359E9N8-F1
#
_entry.id   AF-A0A359E9N8-F1
#
_cell.length_a   1.000
_cell.length_b   1.000
_cell.length_c   1.000
_cell.angle_alpha   90.00
_cell.angle_beta   90.00
_cell.angle_gamma   90.00
#
_symmetry.space_group_name_H-M   'P 1'
#
loop_
_entity.id
_entity.type
_entity.pdbx_description
1 polymer ?
#
loop_
_entity_poly.entity_id
_entity_poly.type
_entity_poly.pdbx_seq_one_letter_code
_entity_poly.pdbx_strand_id
1 'polypeptide(L)'
;FLNNDVKVEKNWLHGLNSAFNEDEIAAVQPKLRSLNQPDYFEYAGAAGGFIDKFGYTFCRGRIFDETEKDEGQYNDSPNLF
;
A
#
# COMPACT_ATOMS: atom_id res chain seq x y z
N PHE A 1 -11.87 5.73 -0.02
CA PHE A 1 -12.82 4.63 0.28
C PHE A 1 -12.20 3.71 1.32
N LEU A 2 -13.00 3.10 2.20
CA LEU A 2 -12.54 2.21 3.26
C LEU A 2 -13.51 1.03 3.34
N ASN A 3 -13.00 -0.19 3.43
CA ASN A 3 -13.86 -1.36 3.65
C ASN A 3 -14.31 -1.43 5.12
N ASN A 4 -15.31 -2.27 5.42
CA ASN A 4 -15.82 -2.47 6.77
C ASN A 4 -15.04 -3.52 7.59
N ASP A 5 -14.12 -4.24 6.96
CA ASP A 5 -13.34 -5.36 7.51
C ASP A 5 -11.87 -4.98 7.80
N VAL A 6 -11.62 -3.72 8.12
CA VAL A 6 -10.27 -3.18 8.33
C VAL A 6 -10.05 -2.67 9.74
N LYS A 7 -8.80 -2.76 10.20
CA LYS A 7 -8.32 -2.12 11.43
C LYS A 7 -7.38 -0.97 11.05
N VAL A 8 -7.60 0.20 11.64
CA VAL A 8 -6.80 1.39 11.38
C VAL A 8 -6.04 1.82 12.64
N GLU A 9 -4.87 2.42 12.44
CA GLU A 9 -4.13 3.05 13.53
C GLU A 9 -4.72 4.41 13.90
N LYS A 10 -4.46 4.86 15.13
CA LYS A 10 -4.83 6.21 15.53
C LYS A 10 -4.14 7.22 14.60
N ASN A 11 -4.89 8.20 14.11
CA ASN A 11 -4.41 9.26 13.20
C ASN A 11 -3.93 8.78 11.81
N TRP A 12 -4.31 7.57 11.36
CA TRP A 12 -3.88 7.04 10.04
C TRP A 12 -4.18 7.96 8.84
N LEU A 13 -5.22 8.80 8.92
CA LEU A 13 -5.57 9.77 7.88
C LEU A 13 -4.56 10.91 7.75
N HIS A 14 -3.74 11.18 8.77
CA HIS A 14 -2.82 12.32 8.76
C HIS A 14 -1.79 12.20 7.62
N GLY A 15 -1.22 11.01 7.42
CA GLY A 15 -0.27 10.79 6.32
C GLY A 15 -0.91 11.00 4.94
N LEU A 16 -2.15 10.56 4.77
CA LEU A 16 -2.90 10.75 3.52
C LEU A 16 -3.20 12.24 3.25
N ASN A 17 -3.62 12.96 4.29
CA ASN A 17 -3.90 14.39 4.17
C ASN A 17 -2.63 15.20 3.85
N SER A 18 -1.50 14.83 4.45
CA SER A 18 -0.22 15.48 4.18
C SER A 18 0.23 15.28 2.73
N ALA A 19 0.04 14.08 2.16
CA ALA A 19 0.38 13.79 0.78
C ALA A 19 -0.47 14.59 -0.23
N PHE A 20 -1.75 14.83 0.06
CA PHE A 20 -2.62 15.66 -0.80
C PHE A 20 -2.34 17.16 -0.76
N ASN A 21 -1.41 17.64 0.07
CA ASN A 21 -0.96 19.05 -0.01
C ASN A 21 -0.06 19.31 -1.23
N GLU A 22 0.37 18.26 -1.94
CA GLU A 22 1.09 18.37 -3.19
C GLU A 22 0.08 18.35 -4.35
N ASP A 23 0.00 19.45 -5.12
CA ASP A 23 -1.01 19.67 -6.17
C ASP A 23 -0.98 18.61 -7.29
N GLU A 24 0.13 17.90 -7.47
CA GLU A 24 0.32 16.87 -8.50
C GLU A 24 -0.25 15.49 -8.09
N ILE A 25 -0.64 15.32 -6.83
CA ILE A 25 -1.11 14.04 -6.31
C ILE A 25 -2.61 13.83 -6.60
N ALA A 26 -2.90 12.92 -7.52
CA ALA A 26 -4.27 12.58 -7.91
C ALA A 26 -4.93 11.53 -6.98
N ALA A 27 -4.14 10.64 -6.37
CA ALA A 27 -4.63 9.56 -5.51
C ALA A 27 -3.56 9.15 -4.49
N VAL A 28 -4.01 8.70 -3.32
CA VAL A 28 -3.16 8.18 -2.24
C VAL A 28 -3.75 6.91 -1.66
N GLN A 29 -2.88 6.01 -1.24
CA GLN A 29 -3.27 4.79 -0.54
C GLN A 29 -2.26 4.51 0.57
N PRO A 30 -2.69 4.18 1.80
CA PRO A 30 -1.78 3.72 2.83
C PRO A 30 -1.29 2.30 2.52
N LYS A 31 -0.15 1.91 3.09
CA LYS A 31 0.23 0.50 3.11
C LYS A 31 -0.78 -0.34 3.90
N LEU A 32 -1.09 -1.52 3.37
CA LEU A 32 -2.00 -2.49 3.97
C LEU A 32 -1.18 -3.66 4.54
N ARG A 33 -1.35 -3.92 5.84
CA ARG A 33 -0.78 -5.08 6.53
C ARG A 33 -1.88 -6.09 6.82
N SER A 34 -1.52 -7.37 6.84
CA SER A 34 -2.48 -8.44 7.08
C SER A 34 -3.06 -8.36 8.48
N LEU A 35 -4.38 -8.46 8.58
CA LEU A 35 -5.05 -8.48 9.88
C LEU A 35 -4.69 -9.74 10.69
N ASN A 36 -4.51 -10.88 9.99
CA ASN A 36 -4.19 -12.18 10.59
C ASN A 36 -2.70 -12.35 10.87
N GLN A 37 -1.83 -11.69 10.08
CA GLN A 37 -0.37 -11.71 10.25
C GLN A 37 0.19 -10.28 10.16
N PRO A 38 0.10 -9.49 11.26
CA PRO A 38 0.38 -8.04 11.24
C PRO A 38 1.78 -7.62 10.77
N ASP A 39 2.74 -8.54 10.78
CA ASP A 39 4.10 -8.31 10.30
C ASP A 39 4.24 -8.50 8.78
N TYR A 40 3.18 -8.92 8.07
CA TYR A 40 3.17 -9.17 6.63
C TYR A 40 2.23 -8.21 5.90
N PHE A 41 2.48 -8.01 4.60
CA PHE A 41 1.58 -7.25 3.75
C PHE A 41 0.25 -7.98 3.50
N GLU A 42 -0.81 -7.20 3.27
CA GLU A 42 -2.12 -7.73 2.90
C GLU A 42 -2.15 -8.09 1.41
N TYR A 43 -2.75 -9.23 1.09
CA TYR A 43 -2.77 -9.78 -0.27
C TYR A 43 -3.46 -8.83 -1.26
N ALA A 44 -4.57 -8.22 -0.85
CA ALA A 44 -5.43 -7.43 -1.72
C ALA A 44 -4.86 -6.07 -2.18
N GLY A 45 -3.72 -5.61 -1.62
CA GLY A 45 -3.16 -4.32 -2.04
C GLY A 45 -1.78 -3.96 -1.51
N ALA A 46 -1.29 -4.65 -0.47
CA ALA A 46 0.05 -4.49 0.08
C ALA A 46 0.50 -3.00 0.17
N ALA A 47 1.60 -2.62 -0.47
CA ALA A 47 2.11 -1.24 -0.48
C ALA A 47 1.84 -0.49 -1.81
N GLY A 48 0.81 -0.86 -2.56
CA GLY A 48 0.48 -0.29 -3.88
C GLY A 48 0.81 -1.24 -5.03
N GLY A 49 0.83 -0.72 -6.27
CA GLY A 49 0.92 -1.52 -7.49
C GLY A 49 2.17 -1.25 -8.34
N PHE A 50 2.64 -2.29 -9.01
CA PHE A 50 3.62 -2.27 -10.09
C PHE A 50 3.01 -2.86 -11.38
N ILE A 51 3.59 -2.48 -12.52
CA ILE A 51 3.31 -2.97 -13.87
C ILE A 51 4.67 -3.27 -14.47
N ASP A 52 4.87 -4.50 -14.92
CA ASP A 52 6.11 -4.87 -15.60
C ASP A 52 6.12 -4.42 -17.07
N LYS A 53 7.23 -4.67 -17.77
CA LYS A 53 7.39 -4.32 -19.19
C LYS A 53 6.40 -5.03 -20.13
N PHE A 54 5.71 -6.06 -19.66
CA PHE A 54 4.73 -6.85 -20.41
C PHE A 54 3.29 -6.47 -20.03
N GLY A 55 3.09 -5.52 -19.12
CA GLY A 55 1.77 -5.06 -18.69
C GLY A 55 1.16 -5.87 -17.54
N TYR A 56 1.90 -6.77 -16.91
CA TYR A 56 1.39 -7.52 -15.76
C TYR A 56 1.40 -6.66 -14.50
N THR A 57 0.23 -6.54 -13.88
CA THR A 57 0.07 -5.86 -12.60
C THR A 57 0.38 -6.78 -11.45
N PHE A 58 1.10 -6.27 -10.46
CA PHE A 58 1.38 -6.96 -9.20
C PHE A 58 1.43 -5.95 -8.05
N CYS A 59 1.26 -6.43 -6.83
CA CYS A 59 1.30 -5.53 -5.67
C CYS A 59 2.72 -5.49 -5.10
N ARG A 60 3.16 -4.32 -4.68
CA ARG A 60 4.43 -4.14 -3.99
C ARG A 60 4.32 -4.74 -2.58
N GLY A 61 5.09 -5.79 -2.26
CA GLY A 61 4.87 -6.60 -1.06
C GLY A 61 4.05 -7.86 -1.30
N ARG A 62 3.63 -8.11 -2.54
CA ARG A 62 3.09 -9.40 -2.96
C ARG A 62 3.56 -9.76 -4.36
N ILE A 63 4.50 -10.69 -4.42
CA ILE A 63 5.00 -11.24 -5.68
C ILE A 63 4.26 -12.54 -5.95
N PHE A 64 3.35 -12.52 -6.92
CA PHE A 64 2.40 -13.61 -7.19
C PHE A 64 1.58 -13.98 -5.95
N ASP A 65 1.82 -15.17 -5.40
CA ASP A 65 1.09 -15.76 -4.28
C ASP A 65 1.81 -15.57 -2.94
N GLU A 66 3.01 -14.99 -2.94
CA GLU A 66 3.81 -14.78 -1.74
C GLU A 66 3.67 -13.33 -1.25
N THR A 67 3.23 -13.17 0.01
CA THR A 67 3.24 -11.88 0.70
C THR A 67 4.55 -11.70 1.48
N GLU A 68 5.15 -10.54 1.33
CA GLU A 68 6.39 -10.20 2.02
C GLU A 68 6.13 -9.74 3.45
N LYS A 69 7.12 -9.91 4.31
CA LYS A 69 7.16 -9.29 5.65
C LYS A 69 7.41 -7.79 5.50
N ASP A 70 6.70 -6.94 6.23
CA ASP A 70 6.96 -5.49 6.27
C ASP A 70 8.14 -5.21 7.21
N GLU A 71 9.34 -5.11 6.62
CA GLU A 71 10.57 -4.67 7.28
C GLU A 71 10.85 -3.19 7.03
N GLY A 72 9.87 -2.46 6.48
CA GLY A 72 9.98 -1.05 6.13
C GLY A 72 10.52 -0.79 4.72
N GLN A 73 10.69 -1.82 3.90
CA GLN A 73 11.24 -1.73 2.53
C GLN A 73 10.40 -0.86 1.58
N TYR A 74 9.16 -0.56 1.95
CA TYR A 74 8.20 0.21 1.16
C TYR A 74 7.71 1.49 1.86
N ASN A 75 8.52 2.07 2.77
CA ASN A 75 8.21 3.31 3.50
C ASN A 75 8.48 4.61 2.69
N ASP A 76 8.24 4.57 1.40
CA ASP A 76 8.50 5.63 0.42
C ASP A 76 7.23 5.88 -0.42
N SER A 77 7.24 7.01 -1.12
CA SER A 77 6.15 7.45 -2.01
C SER A 77 6.67 7.52 -3.46
N PRO A 78 6.85 6.38 -4.14
CA PRO A 78 7.34 6.37 -5.51
C PRO A 78 6.25 6.84 -6.49
N ASN A 79 6.68 7.40 -7.63
CA ASN A 79 5.78 7.65 -8.75
C ASN A 79 5.23 6.33 -9.28
N LEU A 80 3.93 6.30 -9.55
CA LEU A 80 3.24 5.17 -10.16
C LEU A 80 3.22 5.38 -11.69
N PHE A 81 4.09 4.64 -12.40
CA PHE A 81 4.29 4.62 -13.88
C PHE A 81 4.62 5.94 -14.54
#